data_AF-A0AAD7TT33-F1
#
_entry.id   AF-A0AAD7TT33-F1
#
_cell.length_a   1.000
_cell.length_b   1.000
_cell.length_c   1.000
_cell.angle_alpha   90.00
_cell.angle_beta   90.00
_cell.angle_gamma   90.00
#
_symmetry.space_group_name_H-M   'P 1'
#
loop_
_entity.id
_entity.type
_entity.pdbx_description
1 polymer ?
#
loop_
_entity_poly.entity_id
_entity_poly.type
_entity_poly.pdbx_seq_one_letter_code
_entity_poly.pdbx_strand_id
1 'polypeptide(L)'
;MPYSFCASIALVFALALVLAGTCTQPVSGHQHHRHAFSPSLESIVALPTLSINSVPIAVREGWMRRANAALAELASPCTFSAFASVIVNHTASDAGELVCIGVNSNVNTGPYKFTPKQAQAAFADLSLYTNAESCPMCASAIRWSGFREYIYGTSIATLISLGWAQIRIPSIDVFERSFDLPNPSRLIAGVLTNETDPFFSWQFDPSAPCPAGCARVGATCRLVEAAGGA
;
A
#
# COMPACT_ATOMS: atom_id res chain seq x y z
N MET A 1 -9.89 21.71 3.59
CA MET A 1 -10.58 20.46 3.23
C MET A 1 -9.54 19.35 3.13
N PRO A 2 -9.48 18.38 4.06
CA PRO A 2 -8.65 17.20 3.82
C PRO A 2 -9.30 15.91 4.35
N TYR A 3 -10.10 15.23 3.52
CA TYR A 3 -10.48 13.83 3.77
C TYR A 3 -10.53 13.11 2.42
N SER A 4 -9.38 12.63 1.98
CA SER A 4 -9.23 11.76 0.81
C SER A 4 -8.33 10.58 1.22
N PHE A 5 -8.92 9.75 2.09
CA PHE A 5 -8.30 8.63 2.76
C PHE A 5 -9.31 7.47 2.69
N CYS A 6 -8.94 6.37 2.04
CA CYS A 6 -9.64 5.06 1.96
C CYS A 6 -10.21 4.68 0.59
N ALA A 7 -9.38 4.56 -0.45
CA ALA A 7 -9.79 3.73 -1.56
C ALA A 7 -9.60 2.23 -1.30
N SER A 8 -8.47 1.81 -0.72
CA SER A 8 -8.21 0.40 -0.41
C SER A 8 -8.90 -0.11 0.87
N ILE A 9 -9.55 0.79 1.62
CA ILE A 9 -10.21 0.50 2.91
C ILE A 9 -11.70 0.80 2.84
N ALA A 10 -12.25 1.22 1.70
CA ALA A 10 -13.70 1.26 1.54
C ALA A 10 -14.33 -0.14 1.77
N LEU A 11 -13.58 -1.23 1.50
CA LEU A 11 -14.01 -2.59 1.82
C LEU A 11 -13.81 -2.98 3.30
N VAL A 12 -12.81 -2.42 3.98
CA VAL A 12 -12.47 -2.78 5.37
C VAL A 12 -13.23 -1.90 6.39
N PHE A 13 -13.45 -0.61 6.09
CA PHE A 13 -14.28 0.29 6.90
C PHE A 13 -15.78 0.01 6.75
N ALA A 14 -16.25 -0.46 5.58
CA ALA A 14 -17.64 -0.88 5.42
C ALA A 14 -17.98 -2.15 6.24
N LEU A 15 -16.99 -2.97 6.62
CA LEU A 15 -17.18 -4.11 7.52
C LEU A 15 -17.04 -3.76 9.00
N ALA A 16 -16.09 -2.89 9.35
CA ALA A 16 -15.80 -2.58 10.74
C ALA A 16 -16.95 -1.83 11.45
N LEU A 17 -17.82 -1.14 10.70
CA LEU A 17 -18.99 -0.44 11.24
C LEU A 17 -20.21 -1.34 11.49
N VAL A 18 -20.23 -2.58 11.00
CA VAL A 18 -21.37 -3.51 11.19
C VAL A 18 -21.22 -4.38 12.45
N LEU A 19 -20.03 -4.44 13.07
CA LEU A 19 -19.78 -5.29 14.24
C LEU A 19 -19.39 -4.54 15.52
N ALA A 20 -19.41 -3.20 15.53
CA ALA A 20 -19.28 -2.42 16.77
C ALA A 20 -20.62 -2.37 17.54
N GLY A 21 -21.22 -3.54 17.76
CA GLY A 21 -22.38 -3.76 18.61
C GLY A 21 -21.99 -4.73 19.74
N THR A 22 -21.63 -4.14 20.88
CA THR A 22 -21.46 -4.79 22.20
C THR A 22 -20.26 -5.73 22.38
N CYS A 23 -19.25 -5.27 23.15
CA CYS A 23 -18.81 -5.92 24.38
C CYS A 23 -17.70 -5.10 25.05
N THR A 24 -18.02 -4.57 26.23
CA THR A 24 -17.09 -4.03 27.23
C THR A 24 -16.21 -5.14 27.79
N GLN A 25 -14.89 -4.97 27.85
CA GLN A 25 -13.99 -5.74 28.74
C GLN A 25 -12.86 -4.83 29.26
N PRO A 26 -12.35 -5.06 30.48
CA PRO A 26 -11.44 -4.15 31.18
C PRO A 26 -9.98 -4.31 30.73
N VAL A 27 -9.24 -3.20 30.73
CA VAL A 27 -7.81 -3.15 30.39
C VAL A 27 -6.99 -3.38 31.65
N SER A 28 -6.14 -4.41 31.67
CA SER A 28 -5.10 -4.59 32.69
C SER A 28 -3.74 -4.37 32.04
N GLY A 29 -2.97 -3.42 32.58
CA GLY A 29 -1.68 -3.00 32.04
C GLY A 29 -0.56 -4.00 32.33
N HIS A 30 0.37 -4.13 31.38
CA HIS A 30 1.67 -4.75 31.61
C HIS A 30 2.81 -3.90 31.02
N GLN A 31 3.94 -4.00 31.71
CA GLN A 31 5.04 -3.04 31.75
C GLN A 31 6.15 -3.34 30.74
N HIS A 32 6.81 -2.28 30.30
CA HIS A 32 7.85 -2.25 29.27
C HIS A 32 9.13 -3.02 29.65
N HIS A 33 9.62 -3.85 28.72
CA HIS A 33 11.03 -4.19 28.60
C HIS A 33 11.57 -3.66 27.26
N ARG A 34 12.61 -2.83 27.33
CA ARG A 34 13.38 -2.35 26.17
C ARG A 34 14.43 -3.39 25.83
N HIS A 35 14.50 -3.79 24.55
CA HIS A 35 15.67 -4.47 24.00
C HIS A 35 16.18 -3.75 22.76
N ALA A 36 17.49 -3.87 22.60
CA ALA A 36 18.39 -2.97 21.92
C ALA A 36 18.44 -3.16 20.39
N PHE A 37 18.81 -2.08 19.73
CA PHE A 37 19.04 -1.89 18.30
C PHE A 37 20.24 -2.71 17.79
N SER A 38 20.11 -3.37 16.63
CA SER A 38 21.22 -3.93 15.84
C SER A 38 20.82 -4.14 14.37
N PRO A 39 21.77 -4.15 13.41
CA PRO A 39 21.71 -3.29 12.24
C PRO A 39 21.33 -3.97 10.91
N SER A 40 20.91 -3.11 9.98
CA SER A 40 20.91 -3.20 8.50
C SER A 40 20.32 -4.46 7.84
N LEU A 41 19.00 -4.42 7.63
CA LEU A 41 18.26 -5.30 6.70
C LEU A 41 18.53 -4.99 5.21
N GLU A 42 19.33 -3.96 4.93
CA GLU A 42 19.58 -3.46 3.56
C GLU A 42 20.42 -4.43 2.70
N SER A 43 21.18 -5.35 3.30
CA SER A 43 22.11 -6.21 2.54
C SER A 43 21.50 -7.50 1.97
N ILE A 44 20.24 -7.82 2.28
CA ILE A 44 19.60 -9.07 1.84
C ILE A 44 18.83 -8.89 0.52
N VAL A 45 18.50 -7.66 0.13
CA VAL A 45 17.59 -7.36 -1.01
C VAL A 45 18.26 -7.53 -2.39
N ALA A 46 19.58 -7.66 -2.48
CA ALA A 46 20.33 -7.52 -3.73
C ALA A 46 20.58 -8.81 -4.54
N LEU A 47 19.95 -9.95 -4.23
CA LEU A 47 20.13 -11.19 -5.01
C LEU A 47 18.86 -11.57 -5.80
N PRO A 48 18.93 -11.67 -7.15
CA PRO A 48 17.78 -11.99 -8.01
C PRO A 48 17.21 -13.41 -7.80
N THR A 49 17.90 -14.25 -7.03
CA THR A 49 17.48 -15.60 -6.66
C THR A 49 16.82 -15.69 -5.28
N LEU A 50 16.68 -14.58 -4.56
CA LEU A 50 16.07 -14.60 -3.24
C LEU A 50 14.54 -14.72 -3.39
N SER A 51 13.96 -15.69 -2.68
CA SER A 51 12.52 -15.80 -2.49
C SER A 51 12.19 -15.50 -1.03
N ILE A 52 11.12 -14.72 -0.83
CA ILE A 52 10.52 -14.52 0.50
C ILE A 52 9.19 -15.26 0.45
N ASN A 53 8.96 -16.19 1.39
CA ASN A 53 7.79 -17.08 1.39
C ASN A 53 7.58 -17.81 0.04
N SER A 54 8.66 -18.27 -0.58
CA SER A 54 8.64 -18.96 -1.89
C SER A 54 8.15 -18.12 -3.08
N VAL A 55 7.92 -16.82 -2.90
CA VAL A 55 7.62 -15.88 -3.99
C VAL A 55 8.92 -15.21 -4.44
N PRO A 56 9.37 -15.38 -5.70
CA PRO A 56 10.56 -14.72 -6.22
C PRO A 56 10.46 -13.19 -6.17
N ILE A 57 11.57 -12.50 -5.93
CA ILE A 57 11.61 -11.02 -5.95
C ILE A 57 11.03 -10.47 -7.26
N ALA A 58 11.40 -11.04 -8.42
CA ALA A 58 10.90 -10.59 -9.71
C ALA A 58 9.36 -10.63 -9.82
N VAL A 59 8.72 -11.62 -9.20
CA VAL A 59 7.25 -11.71 -9.14
C VAL A 59 6.69 -10.57 -8.27
N ARG A 60 7.31 -10.30 -7.12
CA ARG A 60 6.90 -9.19 -6.23
C ARG A 60 7.06 -7.83 -6.91
N GLU A 61 8.16 -7.62 -7.60
CA GLU A 61 8.39 -6.43 -8.41
C GLU A 61 7.34 -6.27 -9.51
N GLY A 62 6.99 -7.37 -10.21
CA GLY A 62 5.91 -7.36 -11.20
C GLY A 62 4.58 -6.89 -10.61
N TRP A 63 4.21 -7.36 -9.42
CA TRP A 63 2.98 -6.91 -8.74
C TRP A 63 3.05 -5.47 -8.23
N MET A 64 4.23 -5.01 -7.80
CA MET A 64 4.42 -3.60 -7.46
C MET A 64 4.27 -2.69 -8.69
N ARG A 65 4.84 -3.09 -9.84
CA ARG A 65 4.65 -2.39 -11.11
C ARG A 65 3.19 -2.41 -11.56
N ARG A 66 2.45 -3.50 -11.32
CA ARG A 66 1.00 -3.56 -11.55
C ARG A 66 0.23 -2.56 -10.70
N ALA A 67 0.61 -2.38 -9.43
CA ALA A 67 0.04 -1.33 -8.57
C ALA A 67 0.32 0.07 -9.14
N ASN A 68 1.54 0.34 -9.58
CA ASN A 68 1.88 1.61 -10.23
C ASN A 68 1.03 1.86 -11.50
N ALA A 69 0.86 0.84 -12.35
CA ALA A 69 0.06 0.94 -13.58
C ALA A 69 -1.42 1.26 -13.31
N ALA A 70 -1.95 0.84 -12.15
CA ALA A 70 -3.33 1.13 -11.74
C ALA A 70 -3.67 2.62 -11.77
N LEU A 71 -2.69 3.49 -11.47
CA LEU A 71 -2.87 4.93 -11.44
C LEU A 71 -3.33 5.46 -12.79
N ALA A 72 -2.70 5.01 -13.87
CA ALA A 72 -3.05 5.43 -15.22
C ALA A 72 -4.37 4.82 -15.70
N GLU A 73 -4.67 3.58 -15.29
CA GLU A 73 -5.87 2.85 -15.71
C GLU A 73 -7.15 3.36 -15.03
N LEU A 74 -7.08 3.64 -13.72
CA LEU A 74 -8.26 3.96 -12.89
C LEU A 74 -8.41 5.45 -12.59
N ALA A 75 -7.37 6.25 -12.87
CA ALA A 75 -7.39 7.68 -12.69
C ALA A 75 -6.63 8.41 -13.81
N SER A 76 -5.39 8.75 -13.57
CA SER A 76 -4.50 9.43 -14.51
C SER A 76 -3.05 9.18 -14.08
N PRO A 77 -2.09 9.07 -15.01
CA PRO A 77 -0.67 9.06 -14.66
C PRO A 77 -0.23 10.33 -13.91
N CYS A 78 -0.99 11.42 -14.01
CA CYS A 78 -0.73 12.70 -13.35
C CYS A 78 -1.66 12.95 -12.15
N THR A 79 -2.29 11.90 -11.59
CA THR A 79 -3.17 12.08 -10.43
C THR A 79 -2.38 12.61 -9.23
N PHE A 80 -2.89 13.63 -8.56
CA PHE A 80 -2.19 14.25 -7.42
C PHE A 80 -1.96 13.21 -6.30
N SER A 81 -3.02 12.51 -5.90
CA SER A 81 -2.98 11.44 -4.90
C SER A 81 -2.59 10.11 -5.54
N ALA A 82 -1.32 9.97 -5.93
CA ALA A 82 -0.77 8.83 -6.65
C ALA A 82 -0.60 7.54 -5.81
N PHE A 83 -1.54 7.24 -4.91
CA PHE A 83 -1.55 6.02 -4.11
C PHE A 83 -2.35 4.94 -4.79
N ALA A 84 -1.73 3.78 -4.97
CA ALA A 84 -2.33 2.62 -5.62
C ALA A 84 -1.96 1.32 -4.91
N SER A 85 -2.83 0.33 -5.05
CA SER A 85 -2.66 -0.98 -4.42
C SER A 85 -3.23 -2.11 -5.26
N VAL A 86 -2.64 -3.30 -5.12
CA VAL A 86 -3.20 -4.56 -5.61
C VAL A 86 -3.22 -5.61 -4.51
N ILE A 87 -4.22 -6.47 -4.55
CA ILE A 87 -4.31 -7.67 -3.71
C ILE A 87 -4.05 -8.87 -4.61
N VAL A 88 -3.15 -9.74 -4.18
CA VAL A 88 -2.66 -10.87 -4.97
C VAL A 88 -2.82 -12.16 -4.17
N ASN A 89 -3.31 -13.20 -4.84
CA ASN A 89 -3.28 -14.55 -4.33
C ASN A 89 -2.05 -15.30 -4.88
N HIS A 90 -1.01 -15.46 -4.06
CA HIS A 90 0.20 -16.20 -4.46
C HIS A 90 0.04 -17.73 -4.37
N THR A 91 -1.06 -18.24 -3.81
CA THR A 91 -1.31 -19.69 -3.77
C THR A 91 -2.02 -20.20 -5.02
N ALA A 92 -2.53 -19.30 -5.87
CA ALA A 92 -3.29 -19.66 -7.07
C ALA A 92 -2.39 -20.12 -8.23
N SER A 93 -1.16 -19.58 -8.33
CA SER A 93 -0.17 -19.96 -9.33
C SER A 93 1.23 -19.47 -8.93
N ASP A 94 2.28 -19.94 -9.62
CA ASP A 94 3.68 -19.48 -9.41
C ASP A 94 3.85 -17.97 -9.64
N ALA A 95 3.03 -17.38 -10.51
CA ALA A 95 3.03 -15.94 -10.77
C ALA A 95 2.12 -15.15 -9.82
N GLY A 96 1.22 -15.83 -9.10
CA GLY A 96 0.11 -15.24 -8.36
C GLY A 96 -1.07 -14.83 -9.26
N GLU A 97 -2.21 -14.56 -8.64
CA GLU A 97 -3.44 -14.13 -9.32
C GLU A 97 -3.96 -12.81 -8.74
N LEU A 98 -4.35 -11.87 -9.62
CA LEU A 98 -4.87 -10.57 -9.21
C LEU A 98 -6.27 -10.71 -8.63
N VAL A 99 -6.43 -10.38 -7.35
CA VAL A 99 -7.73 -10.38 -6.68
C VAL A 99 -8.46 -9.05 -6.86
N CYS A 100 -7.76 -7.95 -6.60
CA CYS A 100 -8.37 -6.61 -6.60
C CYS A 100 -7.30 -5.56 -6.89
N ILE A 101 -7.73 -4.46 -7.50
CA ILE A 101 -6.92 -3.26 -7.73
C ILE A 101 -7.68 -2.01 -7.30
N GLY A 102 -6.97 -1.02 -6.77
CA GLY A 102 -7.57 0.24 -6.31
C GLY A 102 -6.57 1.39 -6.29
N VAL A 103 -7.09 2.61 -6.44
CA VAL A 103 -6.35 3.88 -6.40
C VAL A 103 -7.09 4.87 -5.52
N ASN A 104 -6.44 5.88 -4.94
CA ASN A 104 -7.03 6.85 -4.00
C ASN A 104 -8.10 7.80 -4.61
N SER A 105 -9.22 7.25 -5.09
CA SER A 105 -10.33 7.97 -5.72
C SER A 105 -11.70 7.29 -5.51
N ASN A 106 -11.83 6.39 -4.53
CA ASN A 106 -13.01 5.53 -4.28
C ASN A 106 -13.32 4.54 -5.43
N VAL A 107 -12.50 4.48 -6.48
CA VAL A 107 -12.66 3.54 -7.60
C VAL A 107 -11.89 2.25 -7.29
N ASN A 108 -12.63 1.15 -7.16
CA ASN A 108 -12.08 -0.20 -6.98
C ASN A 108 -12.63 -1.12 -8.07
N THR A 109 -11.76 -1.85 -8.76
CA THR A 109 -12.14 -2.81 -9.80
C THR A 109 -11.37 -4.11 -9.62
N GLY A 110 -11.94 -5.23 -10.06
CA GLY A 110 -11.31 -6.54 -9.92
C GLY A 110 -12.24 -7.65 -10.44
N PRO A 111 -11.69 -8.80 -10.86
CA PRO A 111 -12.50 -9.90 -11.36
C PRO A 111 -13.32 -10.58 -10.24
N TYR A 112 -12.93 -10.41 -8.98
CA TYR A 112 -13.59 -11.02 -7.84
C TYR A 112 -14.61 -10.08 -7.19
N LYS A 113 -15.85 -10.57 -7.07
CA LYS A 113 -16.92 -9.96 -6.28
C LYS A 113 -17.07 -10.73 -4.97
N PHE A 114 -16.13 -10.56 -4.03
CA PHE A 114 -16.27 -11.19 -2.72
C PHE A 114 -17.37 -10.55 -1.89
N THR A 115 -18.11 -11.37 -1.14
CA THR A 115 -18.86 -10.88 0.01
C THR A 115 -17.88 -10.47 1.11
N PRO A 116 -18.26 -9.53 2.01
CA PRO A 116 -17.55 -9.20 3.25
C PRO A 116 -16.89 -10.39 3.97
N LYS A 117 -17.67 -11.46 4.18
CA LYS A 117 -17.23 -12.64 4.91
C LYS A 117 -16.21 -13.48 4.13
N GLN A 118 -16.39 -13.60 2.81
CA GLN A 118 -15.44 -14.30 1.94
C GLN A 118 -14.11 -13.52 1.84
N ALA A 119 -14.17 -12.19 1.74
CA ALA A 119 -12.99 -11.36 1.71
C ALA A 119 -12.17 -11.51 3.00
N GLN A 120 -12.83 -11.46 4.16
CA GLN A 120 -12.16 -11.59 5.46
C GLN A 120 -11.52 -12.97 5.69
N ALA A 121 -12.18 -14.05 5.25
CA ALA A 121 -11.62 -15.40 5.33
C ALA A 121 -10.41 -15.58 4.39
N ALA A 122 -10.45 -14.95 3.21
CA ALA A 122 -9.38 -15.07 2.22
C ALA A 122 -8.13 -14.26 2.59
N PHE A 123 -8.23 -13.15 3.33
CA PHE A 123 -7.10 -12.25 3.60
C PHE A 123 -5.89 -12.96 4.21
N ALA A 124 -6.08 -13.98 5.04
CA ALA A 124 -5.00 -14.77 5.63
C ALA A 124 -4.12 -15.49 4.59
N ASP A 125 -4.55 -15.59 3.34
CA ASP A 125 -3.82 -16.17 2.21
C ASP A 125 -3.36 -15.14 1.17
N LEU A 126 -3.77 -13.88 1.32
CA LEU A 126 -3.53 -12.82 0.32
C LEU A 126 -2.38 -11.89 0.72
N SER A 127 -1.71 -11.38 -0.30
CA SER A 127 -0.65 -10.38 -0.18
C SER A 127 -1.14 -9.04 -0.74
N LEU A 128 -1.01 -7.99 0.06
CA LEU A 128 -1.33 -6.61 -0.32
C LEU A 128 -0.07 -5.87 -0.75
N TYR A 129 -0.05 -5.36 -1.97
CA TYR A 129 1.01 -4.50 -2.51
C TYR A 129 0.51 -3.07 -2.60
N THR A 130 1.27 -2.12 -2.06
CA THR A 130 0.95 -0.68 -2.14
C THR A 130 2.18 0.09 -2.64
N ASN A 131 2.01 0.98 -3.62
CA ASN A 131 3.16 1.72 -4.15
C ASN A 131 3.81 2.69 -3.13
N ALA A 132 3.06 3.08 -2.10
CA ALA A 132 3.57 3.79 -0.94
C ALA A 132 3.09 3.17 0.36
N GLU A 133 3.86 3.41 1.42
CA GLU A 133 3.56 2.99 2.79
C GLU A 133 2.23 3.59 3.25
N SER A 134 1.41 2.73 3.83
CA SER A 134 0.09 3.05 4.34
C SER A 134 0.23 3.93 5.57
N CYS A 135 -0.54 5.02 5.62
CA CYS A 135 -0.62 5.83 6.83
C CYS A 135 -1.09 4.98 8.03
N PRO A 136 -0.93 5.45 9.28
CA PRO A 136 -1.27 4.66 10.47
C PRO A 136 -2.70 4.13 10.51
N MET A 137 -3.68 4.91 10.01
CA MET A 137 -5.07 4.44 9.89
C MET A 137 -5.17 3.25 8.94
N CYS A 138 -4.50 3.34 7.80
CA CYS A 138 -4.50 2.30 6.78
C CYS A 138 -3.74 1.05 7.23
N ALA A 139 -2.54 1.23 7.80
CA ALA A 139 -1.75 0.16 8.37
C ALA A 139 -2.53 -0.60 9.46
N SER A 140 -3.25 0.12 10.32
CA SER A 140 -4.10 -0.49 11.35
C SER A 140 -5.22 -1.33 10.72
N ALA A 141 -5.90 -0.81 9.70
CA ALA A 141 -6.97 -1.54 9.02
C ALA A 141 -6.45 -2.81 8.31
N ILE A 142 -5.28 -2.73 7.67
CA ILE A 142 -4.60 -3.87 7.03
C ILE A 142 -4.27 -4.93 8.09
N ARG A 143 -3.70 -4.50 9.22
CA ARG A 143 -3.36 -5.40 10.32
C ARG A 143 -4.58 -6.11 10.89
N TRP A 144 -5.68 -5.37 11.12
CA TRP A 144 -6.97 -5.94 11.56
C TRP A 144 -7.59 -6.89 10.54
N SER A 145 -7.37 -6.64 9.25
CA SER A 145 -7.85 -7.51 8.17
C SER A 145 -7.13 -8.85 8.13
N GLY A 146 -5.92 -8.95 8.71
CA GLY A 146 -5.18 -10.21 8.80
C GLY A 146 -4.58 -10.68 7.48
N PHE A 147 -4.17 -9.75 6.61
CA PHE A 147 -3.44 -10.10 5.38
C PHE A 147 -2.20 -10.93 5.69
N ARG A 148 -1.89 -11.94 4.88
CA ARG A 148 -0.66 -12.74 5.02
C ARG A 148 0.58 -11.87 4.92
N GLU A 149 0.58 -10.99 3.92
CA GLU A 149 1.68 -10.09 3.65
C GLU A 149 1.19 -8.68 3.34
N TYR A 150 1.96 -7.71 3.84
CA TYR A 150 1.83 -6.30 3.52
C TYR A 150 3.15 -5.80 2.92
N ILE A 151 3.13 -5.43 1.65
CA ILE A 151 4.31 -5.04 0.87
C ILE A 151 4.14 -3.60 0.39
N TYR A 152 5.17 -2.77 0.59
CA TYR A 152 5.14 -1.39 0.11
C TYR A 152 6.46 -0.90 -0.50
N GLY A 153 6.36 0.12 -1.36
CA GLY A 153 7.49 0.83 -1.96
C GLY A 153 7.91 2.05 -1.14
N THR A 154 7.50 3.24 -1.57
CA THR A 154 7.86 4.54 -0.96
C THR A 154 7.49 4.60 0.52
N SER A 155 8.43 4.96 1.39
CA SER A 155 8.18 5.01 2.84
C SER A 155 7.43 6.28 3.28
N ILE A 156 6.80 6.26 4.47
CA ILE A 156 6.25 7.45 5.13
C ILE A 156 7.35 8.51 5.32
N ALA A 157 8.57 8.09 5.67
CA ALA A 157 9.70 9.01 5.81
C ALA A 157 10.02 9.73 4.49
N THR A 158 10.02 8.99 3.38
CA THR A 158 10.20 9.54 2.04
C THR A 158 9.05 10.48 1.67
N LEU A 159 7.79 10.07 1.89
CA LEU A 159 6.62 10.91 1.66
C LEU A 159 6.74 12.26 2.41
N ILE A 160 7.13 12.22 3.68
CA ILE A 160 7.35 13.44 4.49
C ILE A 160 8.45 14.31 3.88
N SER A 161 9.57 13.73 3.44
CA SER A 161 10.65 14.50 2.79
C SER A 161 10.22 15.13 1.47
N LEU A 162 9.24 14.54 0.78
CA LEU A 162 8.65 15.06 -0.46
C LEU A 162 7.49 16.05 -0.20
N GLY A 163 7.27 16.44 1.06
CA GLY A 163 6.28 17.46 1.44
C GLY A 163 4.88 16.93 1.76
N TRP A 164 4.67 15.60 1.76
CA TRP A 164 3.38 15.03 2.14
C TRP A 164 3.15 15.11 3.65
N ALA A 165 1.98 15.60 4.04
CA ALA A 165 1.54 15.54 5.43
C ALA A 165 1.24 14.09 5.84
N GLN A 166 1.91 13.59 6.89
CA GLN A 166 1.71 12.25 7.44
C GLN A 166 1.74 12.28 8.96
N ILE A 167 0.95 11.39 9.58
CA ILE A 167 1.17 11.01 10.98
C ILE A 167 2.45 10.17 11.01
N ARG A 168 3.43 10.59 11.82
CA ARG A 168 4.78 10.02 11.85
C ARG A 168 4.87 8.71 12.65
N ILE A 169 4.02 7.76 12.33
CA ILE A 169 4.05 6.40 12.88
C ILE A 169 4.26 5.48 11.67
N PRO A 170 5.41 4.82 11.54
CA PRO A 170 5.62 3.88 10.44
C PRO A 170 4.73 2.64 10.61
N SER A 171 4.48 1.92 9.53
CA SER A 171 3.67 0.70 9.53
C SER A 171 4.27 -0.38 10.43
N ILE A 172 5.60 -0.44 10.53
CA ILE A 172 6.28 -1.36 11.45
C ILE A 172 5.86 -1.11 12.90
N ASP A 173 5.76 0.16 13.32
CA ASP A 173 5.35 0.54 14.68
C ASP A 173 3.92 0.08 15.01
N VAL A 174 3.02 0.16 14.02
CA VAL A 174 1.64 -0.31 14.15
C VAL A 174 1.60 -1.83 14.30
N PHE A 175 2.34 -2.56 13.46
CA PHE A 175 2.35 -4.02 13.46
C PHE A 175 3.03 -4.58 14.71
N GLU A 176 4.15 -3.97 15.15
CA GLU A 176 4.85 -4.33 16.38
C GLU A 176 3.99 -4.11 17.62
N ARG A 177 3.16 -3.05 17.67
CA ARG A 177 2.27 -2.77 18.80
C ARG A 177 0.97 -3.57 18.80
N SER A 178 0.77 -4.42 17.79
CA SER A 178 -0.44 -5.23 17.60
C SER A 178 -0.10 -6.70 17.33
N PHE A 179 1.00 -7.17 17.90
CA PHE A 179 1.46 -8.55 17.77
C PHE A 179 0.46 -9.56 18.37
N ASP A 180 -0.35 -9.14 19.35
CA ASP A 180 -1.39 -9.96 19.99
C ASP A 180 -2.62 -10.25 19.10
N LEU A 181 -2.77 -9.53 17.97
CA LEU A 181 -3.89 -9.78 17.06
C LEU A 181 -3.71 -11.10 16.30
N PRO A 182 -4.81 -11.80 15.96
CA PRO A 182 -4.74 -13.03 15.19
C PRO A 182 -4.10 -12.81 13.81
N ASN A 183 -3.65 -13.91 13.20
CA ASN A 183 -3.00 -13.94 11.88
C ASN A 183 -1.75 -13.04 11.81
N PRO A 184 -0.54 -13.57 12.09
CA PRO A 184 0.67 -12.79 11.93
C PRO A 184 0.85 -12.37 10.48
N SER A 185 1.00 -11.06 10.26
CA SER A 185 1.22 -10.48 8.93
C SER A 185 2.71 -10.19 8.73
N ARG A 186 3.27 -10.59 7.59
CA ARG A 186 4.64 -10.22 7.23
C ARG A 186 4.66 -8.85 6.55
N LEU A 187 5.50 -7.95 7.05
CA LEU A 187 5.73 -6.64 6.45
C LEU A 187 7.00 -6.67 5.59
N ILE A 188 6.91 -6.19 4.35
CA ILE A 188 8.04 -6.08 3.41
C ILE A 188 8.08 -4.63 2.90
N ALA A 189 9.13 -3.90 3.28
CA ALA A 189 9.29 -2.49 2.98
C ALA A 189 10.22 -2.27 1.76
N GLY A 190 10.09 -1.11 1.13
CA GLY A 190 11.09 -0.60 0.18
C GLY A 190 11.15 -1.32 -1.16
N VAL A 191 10.07 -1.96 -1.61
CA VAL A 191 10.05 -2.65 -2.91
C VAL A 191 9.95 -1.64 -4.05
N LEU A 192 10.96 -1.61 -4.92
CA LEU A 192 11.05 -0.71 -6.09
C LEU A 192 10.93 0.79 -5.76
N THR A 193 11.58 1.27 -4.69
CA THR A 193 11.56 2.71 -4.34
C THR A 193 12.07 3.62 -5.46
N ASN A 194 13.01 3.14 -6.28
CA ASN A 194 13.47 3.83 -7.48
C ASN A 194 12.36 4.07 -8.53
N GLU A 195 11.33 3.22 -8.57
CA GLU A 195 10.17 3.36 -9.45
C GLU A 195 8.97 3.99 -8.74
N THR A 196 8.78 3.76 -7.44
CA THR A 196 7.63 4.29 -6.69
C THR A 196 7.81 5.75 -6.24
N ASP A 197 9.00 6.15 -5.81
CA ASP A 197 9.25 7.52 -5.30
C ASP A 197 8.95 8.63 -6.34
N PRO A 198 9.27 8.46 -7.64
CA PRO A 198 8.92 9.45 -8.66
C PRO A 198 7.42 9.75 -8.78
N PHE A 199 6.52 8.84 -8.37
CA PHE A 199 5.09 9.12 -8.37
C PHE A 199 4.68 10.19 -7.35
N PHE A 200 5.51 10.43 -6.32
CA PHE A 200 5.19 11.31 -5.19
C PHE A 200 6.06 12.57 -5.11
N SER A 201 6.99 12.76 -6.05
CA SER A 201 7.99 13.83 -6.01
C SER A 201 7.53 15.15 -6.63
N TRP A 202 6.52 15.14 -7.51
CA TRP A 202 6.17 16.29 -8.34
C TRP A 202 5.04 17.17 -7.80
N GLN A 203 4.30 16.67 -6.79
CA GLN A 203 3.09 17.30 -6.27
C GLN A 203 3.37 18.59 -5.51
N PHE A 204 4.48 18.62 -4.75
CA PHE A 204 4.88 19.73 -3.90
C PHE A 204 6.23 20.34 -4.30
N ASP A 205 6.82 19.86 -5.39
CA ASP A 205 8.05 20.40 -5.97
C ASP A 205 7.81 20.80 -7.44
N PRO A 206 7.80 22.12 -7.74
CA PRO A 206 7.60 22.59 -9.12
C PRO A 206 8.79 22.29 -10.03
N SER A 207 9.96 21.97 -9.48
CA SER A 207 11.18 21.64 -10.24
C SER A 207 11.27 20.16 -10.63
N ALA A 208 10.55 19.29 -9.92
CA ALA A 208 10.52 17.87 -10.23
C ALA A 208 9.87 17.61 -11.61
N PRO A 209 10.29 16.56 -12.34
CA PRO A 209 9.67 16.21 -13.62
C PRO A 209 8.24 15.71 -13.43
N CYS A 210 7.37 15.98 -14.41
CA CYS A 210 6.04 15.37 -14.43
C CYS A 210 6.14 13.86 -14.76
N PRO A 211 5.17 13.05 -14.33
CA PRO A 211 5.09 11.64 -14.74
C PRO A 211 5.05 11.48 -16.26
N ALA A 212 5.46 10.31 -16.76
CA ALA A 212 5.41 10.02 -18.19
C ALA A 212 3.97 10.19 -18.73
N GLY A 213 3.83 10.87 -19.88
CA GLY A 213 2.54 11.22 -20.47
C GLY A 213 1.90 12.50 -19.90
N CYS A 214 2.58 13.20 -18.99
CA CYS A 214 2.11 14.43 -18.36
C CYS A 214 3.03 15.62 -18.67
N ALA A 215 2.45 16.82 -18.73
CA ALA A 215 3.18 18.08 -18.82
C ALA A 215 2.78 19.03 -17.69
N ARG A 216 3.70 19.94 -17.33
CA ARG A 216 3.48 20.93 -16.27
C ARG A 216 2.57 22.04 -16.80
N VAL A 217 1.46 22.29 -16.09
CA VAL A 217 0.54 23.40 -16.35
C VAL A 217 0.33 24.15 -15.04
N GLY A 218 1.00 25.30 -14.92
CA GLY A 218 1.08 26.04 -13.65
C GLY A 218 1.84 25.24 -12.60
N ALA A 219 1.25 25.06 -11.41
CA ALA A 219 1.85 24.29 -10.31
C ALA A 219 1.60 22.77 -10.41
N THR A 220 0.74 22.31 -11.33
CA THR A 220 0.28 20.91 -11.39
C THR A 220 0.69 20.22 -12.68
N CYS A 221 0.87 18.90 -12.66
CA CYS A 221 0.98 18.09 -13.88
C CYS A 221 -0.40 17.74 -14.43
N ARG A 222 -0.55 17.77 -15.75
CA ARG A 222 -1.77 17.36 -16.47
C ARG A 222 -1.40 16.47 -17.65
N LEU A 223 -2.35 15.65 -18.09
CA LEU A 223 -2.18 14.81 -19.28
C LEU A 223 -1.82 15.68 -20.50
N VAL A 224 -0.85 15.21 -21.28
CA VAL A 224 -0.60 15.77 -22.60
C VAL A 224 -1.65 15.17 -23.53
N GLU A 225 -2.56 15.98 -24.05
CA GLU A 225 -3.43 15.54 -25.14
C GLU A 225 -2.52 15.18 -26.32
N ALA A 226 -2.65 13.95 -26.83
CA ALA A 226 -1.97 13.57 -28.07
C ALA A 226 -2.39 14.57 -29.14
N ALA A 227 -1.44 15.30 -29.72
CA ALA A 227 -1.71 16.26 -30.79
C ALA A 227 -2.56 15.55 -31.85
N GLY A 228 -3.83 15.95 -31.94
CA GLY A 228 -4.77 15.39 -32.92
C GLY A 228 -4.19 15.61 -34.29
N GLY A 229 -3.84 14.52 -34.97
CA GLY A 229 -3.57 14.54 -36.40
C GLY A 229 -4.81 15.07 -37.10
N ALA A 230 -4.66 16.24 -37.70
CA ALA A 230 -5.57 16.75 -38.72
C ALA A 230 -5.46 15.92 -40.00
#